data_AF-A0A2W0A2H6-F1
#
_entry.id   AF-A0A2W0A2H6-F1
#
_cell.length_a   1.000
_cell.length_b   1.000
_cell.length_c   1.000
_cell.angle_alpha   90.00
_cell.angle_beta   90.00
_cell.angle_gamma   90.00
#
_symmetry.space_group_name_H-M   'P 1'
#
loop_
_entity.id
_entity.type
_entity.pdbx_description
1 polymer ?
#
loop_
_entity_poly.entity_id
_entity_poly.type
_entity_poly.pdbx_seq_one_letter_code
_entity_poly.pdbx_strand_id
1 'polypeptide(L)'
;MKAKSLSELLVLQLEDLYDAENQIIKALPKMAEAATDTELKNAFHQHLSQTQNHARRLEQVLESITGNAKKGDCKGMEGVIKEGNEMIKSGSDPDVKDAALITAAQRVEHYEIAGYGSVRTFAQLLGYKQAQELLEQTLDEEKQTDQKLSEIAEGINVEAAHGEAVGPASTTRPGGKRSVA
;
A
#
# COMPACT_ATOMS: atom_id res chain seq x y z
N MET A 1 8.74 -19.43 1.32
CA MET A 1 7.82 -20.29 0.54
C MET A 1 8.59 -21.07 -0.52
N LYS A 2 8.18 -22.30 -0.88
CA LYS A 2 8.76 -23.07 -2.00
C LYS A 2 7.62 -23.56 -2.92
N ALA A 3 7.34 -22.82 -4.00
CA ALA A 3 6.47 -23.28 -5.08
C ALA A 3 7.29 -24.11 -6.09
N LYS A 4 6.69 -25.17 -6.64
CA LYS A 4 7.28 -26.01 -7.69
C LYS A 4 6.67 -25.80 -9.06
N SER A 5 5.56 -25.06 -9.13
CA SER A 5 4.85 -24.75 -10.38
C SER A 5 4.25 -23.34 -10.33
N LEU A 6 3.87 -22.81 -11.50
CA LEU A 6 3.17 -21.53 -11.59
C LEU A 6 1.79 -21.58 -10.92
N SER A 7 1.11 -22.74 -10.96
CA SER A 7 -0.17 -22.92 -10.28
C SER A 7 -0.02 -22.87 -8.76
N GLU A 8 1.02 -23.52 -8.21
CA GLU A 8 1.32 -23.42 -6.77
C GLU A 8 1.71 -21.99 -6.38
N LEU A 9 2.50 -21.31 -7.22
CA LEU A 9 2.88 -19.92 -6.98
C LEU A 9 1.68 -18.98 -7.01
N LEU A 10 0.75 -19.17 -7.96
CA LEU A 10 -0.50 -18.40 -8.03
C LEU A 10 -1.29 -18.52 -6.72
N VAL A 11 -1.52 -19.75 -6.24
CA VAL A 11 -2.26 -19.96 -4.98
C VAL A 11 -1.57 -19.27 -3.81
N LEU A 12 -0.25 -19.44 -3.66
CA LEU A 12 0.51 -18.80 -2.58
C LEU A 12 0.42 -17.27 -2.62
N GLN A 13 0.47 -16.66 -3.81
CA GLN A 13 0.37 -15.21 -3.96
C GLN A 13 -1.06 -14.70 -3.74
N LEU A 14 -2.09 -15.46 -4.11
CA LEU A 14 -3.49 -15.13 -3.80
C LEU A 14 -3.76 -15.20 -2.28
N GLU A 15 -3.20 -16.20 -1.60
CA GLU A 15 -3.26 -16.32 -0.14
C GLU A 15 -2.53 -15.17 0.57
N ASP A 16 -1.36 -14.77 0.05
CA ASP A 16 -0.59 -13.62 0.54
C ASP A 16 -1.36 -12.30 0.37
N LEU A 17 -1.89 -12.03 -0.82
CA LEU A 17 -2.74 -10.85 -1.07
C LEU A 17 -3.99 -10.85 -0.19
N TYR A 18 -4.62 -12.00 0.02
CA TYR A 18 -5.79 -12.04 0.89
C TYR A 18 -5.47 -11.61 2.32
N ASP A 19 -4.34 -12.05 2.86
CA ASP A 19 -3.93 -11.60 4.18
C ASP A 19 -3.56 -10.11 4.17
N ALA A 20 -2.87 -9.63 3.13
CA ALA A 20 -2.56 -8.20 2.95
C ALA A 20 -3.82 -7.32 3.04
N GLU A 21 -4.84 -7.65 2.27
CA GLU A 21 -6.15 -6.97 2.26
C GLU A 21 -6.78 -6.92 3.65
N ASN A 22 -6.75 -8.03 4.40
CA ASN A 22 -7.27 -8.07 5.77
C ASN A 22 -6.46 -7.24 6.76
N GLN A 23 -5.15 -7.09 6.53
CA GLN A 23 -4.33 -6.17 7.32
C GLN A 23 -4.68 -4.71 6.99
N ILE A 24 -4.90 -4.38 5.71
CA ILE A 24 -5.27 -3.04 5.25
C ILE A 24 -6.65 -2.64 5.77
N ILE A 25 -7.64 -3.54 5.73
CA ILE A 25 -8.98 -3.33 6.33
C ILE A 25 -8.89 -2.88 7.79
N LYS A 26 -7.91 -3.39 8.54
CA LYS A 26 -7.67 -3.02 9.96
C LYS A 26 -6.91 -1.70 10.10
N ALA A 27 -6.13 -1.31 9.10
CA ALA A 27 -5.31 -0.10 9.11
C ALA A 27 -6.11 1.15 8.68
N LEU A 28 -6.94 1.03 7.64
CA LEU A 28 -7.65 2.16 7.02
C LEU A 28 -8.51 2.99 7.99
N PRO A 29 -9.27 2.41 8.95
CA PRO A 29 -10.01 3.22 9.92
C PRO A 29 -9.11 4.16 10.74
N LYS A 30 -7.90 3.71 11.09
CA LYS A 30 -6.93 4.51 11.84
C LYS A 30 -6.32 5.61 10.98
N MET A 31 -6.09 5.33 9.69
CA MET A 31 -5.61 6.34 8.73
C MET A 31 -6.66 7.43 8.50
N ALA A 32 -7.93 7.04 8.32
CA ALA A 32 -9.05 7.97 8.23
C ALA A 32 -9.18 8.84 9.48
N GLU A 33 -9.08 8.26 10.69
CA GLU A 33 -9.11 9.03 11.94
C GLU A 33 -7.92 10.00 12.07
N ALA A 34 -6.75 9.60 11.59
CA ALA A 34 -5.55 10.42 11.64
C ALA A 34 -5.58 11.60 10.65
N ALA A 35 -6.29 11.48 9.53
CA ALA A 35 -6.37 12.50 8.49
C ALA A 35 -7.09 13.77 8.97
N THR A 36 -6.50 14.93 8.67
CA THR A 36 -7.09 16.24 8.94
C THR A 36 -7.86 16.80 7.76
N ASP A 37 -7.40 16.55 6.55
CA ASP A 37 -8.09 16.89 5.31
C ASP A 37 -9.34 16.02 5.11
N THR A 38 -10.42 16.68 4.68
CA THR A 38 -11.73 16.03 4.53
C THR A 38 -11.78 15.14 3.30
N GLU A 39 -11.10 15.52 2.22
CA GLU A 39 -11.05 14.72 0.99
C GLU A 39 -10.23 13.44 1.21
N LEU A 40 -9.08 13.56 1.86
CA LEU A 40 -8.23 12.42 2.25
C LEU A 40 -8.95 11.45 3.18
N LYS A 41 -9.66 11.96 4.20
CA LYS A 41 -10.48 11.13 5.10
C LYS A 41 -11.55 10.35 4.33
N ASN A 42 -12.24 11.01 3.41
CA ASN A 42 -13.25 10.35 2.58
C ASN A 42 -12.64 9.30 1.64
N ALA A 43 -11.47 9.58 1.07
CA ALA A 43 -10.74 8.61 0.25
C ALA A 43 -10.43 7.33 1.03
N PHE A 44 -9.96 7.42 2.28
CA PHE A 44 -9.73 6.25 3.12
C PHE A 44 -11.01 5.47 3.46
N HIS A 45 -12.13 6.15 3.69
CA HIS A 45 -13.42 5.49 3.94
C HIS A 45 -13.95 4.77 2.70
N GLN A 46 -13.82 5.39 1.52
CA GLN A 46 -14.18 4.77 0.25
C GLN A 46 -13.31 3.54 -0.01
N HIS A 47 -11.99 3.70 0.13
CA HIS A 47 -11.05 2.62 -0.12
C HIS A 47 -11.30 1.44 0.83
N LEU A 48 -11.62 1.68 2.12
CA LEU A 48 -12.02 0.61 3.04
C LEU A 48 -13.19 -0.24 2.52
N SER A 49 -14.19 0.39 1.88
CA SER A 49 -15.29 -0.35 1.27
C SER A 49 -14.85 -1.17 0.05
N GLN A 50 -13.91 -0.63 -0.75
CA GLN A 50 -13.30 -1.33 -1.88
C GLN A 50 -12.46 -2.53 -1.40
N THR A 51 -11.53 -2.34 -0.47
CA THR A 51 -10.67 -3.38 0.14
C THR A 51 -11.50 -4.55 0.70
N GLN A 52 -12.65 -4.26 1.33
CA GLN A 52 -13.57 -5.32 1.77
C GLN A 52 -14.18 -6.13 0.62
N ASN A 53 -14.46 -5.49 -0.53
CA ASN A 53 -14.87 -6.18 -1.74
C ASN A 53 -13.71 -6.97 -2.36
N HIS A 54 -12.49 -6.43 -2.35
CA HIS A 54 -11.30 -7.08 -2.87
C HIS A 54 -11.00 -8.38 -2.14
N ALA A 55 -11.03 -8.36 -0.80
CA ALA A 55 -10.90 -9.56 0.03
C ALA A 55 -11.96 -10.64 -0.31
N ARG A 56 -13.20 -10.22 -0.62
CA ARG A 56 -14.29 -11.10 -1.08
C ARG A 56 -14.02 -11.65 -2.48
N ARG A 57 -13.51 -10.86 -3.42
CA ARG A 57 -13.13 -11.34 -4.76
C ARG A 57 -12.00 -12.37 -4.67
N LEU A 58 -10.98 -12.12 -3.85
CA LEU A 58 -9.93 -13.11 -3.58
C LEU A 58 -10.47 -14.40 -2.97
N GLU A 59 -11.53 -14.32 -2.16
CA GLU A 59 -12.31 -15.47 -1.65
C GLU A 59 -12.85 -16.33 -2.77
N GLN A 60 -13.57 -15.70 -3.69
CA GLN A 60 -14.17 -16.36 -4.84
C GLN A 60 -13.10 -16.97 -5.76
N VAL A 61 -12.00 -16.23 -5.99
CA VAL A 61 -10.88 -16.69 -6.82
C VAL A 61 -10.20 -17.91 -6.19
N LEU A 62 -9.82 -17.84 -4.91
CA LEU A 62 -9.18 -18.96 -4.20
C LEU A 62 -10.08 -20.19 -4.17
N GLU A 63 -11.37 -20.03 -3.86
CA GLU A 63 -12.33 -21.13 -3.84
C GLU A 63 -12.47 -21.78 -5.23
N SER A 64 -12.54 -20.98 -6.30
CA SER A 64 -12.66 -21.49 -7.67
C SER A 64 -11.44 -22.29 -8.14
N ILE A 65 -10.26 -22.02 -7.60
CA ILE A 65 -8.99 -22.66 -7.99
C ILE A 65 -8.66 -23.85 -7.06
N THR A 66 -8.95 -23.74 -5.77
CA THR A 66 -8.45 -24.67 -4.74
C THR A 66 -9.53 -25.48 -4.01
N GLY A 67 -10.79 -25.05 -4.10
CA GLY A 67 -11.92 -25.63 -3.37
C GLY A 67 -11.84 -25.52 -1.84
N ASN A 68 -10.93 -24.71 -1.27
CA ASN A 68 -10.70 -24.63 0.17
C ASN A 68 -10.58 -23.20 0.70
N ALA A 69 -10.76 -23.08 2.02
CA ALA A 69 -10.64 -21.84 2.76
C ALA A 69 -9.17 -21.46 3.07
N LYS A 70 -9.04 -20.18 3.39
CA LYS A 70 -7.84 -19.37 3.25
C LYS A 70 -6.86 -19.48 4.41
N LYS A 71 -5.56 -19.49 4.09
CA LYS A 71 -4.49 -19.20 5.06
C LYS A 71 -3.42 -18.38 4.37
N GLY A 72 -3.16 -17.18 4.87
CA GLY A 72 -2.05 -16.33 4.45
C GLY A 72 -1.32 -15.76 5.65
N ASP A 73 -0.08 -15.34 5.46
CA ASP A 73 0.73 -14.61 6.44
C ASP A 73 1.61 -13.63 5.66
N CYS A 74 1.02 -12.50 5.26
CA CYS A 74 1.67 -11.52 4.42
C CYS A 74 2.63 -10.65 5.24
N LYS A 75 3.89 -11.08 5.29
CA LYS A 75 4.96 -10.32 5.94
C LYS A 75 5.34 -9.04 5.21
N GLY A 76 5.09 -8.97 3.90
CA GLY A 76 5.34 -7.78 3.10
C GLY A 76 4.45 -6.62 3.54
N MET A 77 3.13 -6.84 3.52
CA MET A 77 2.16 -5.82 3.94
C MET A 77 2.29 -5.45 5.42
N GLU A 78 2.59 -6.43 6.30
CA GLU A 78 2.87 -6.15 7.72
C GLU A 78 3.99 -5.11 7.87
N GLY A 79 5.07 -5.25 7.08
CA GLY A 79 6.18 -4.31 7.06
C GLY A 79 5.80 -2.94 6.51
N VAL A 80 5.08 -2.88 5.38
CA VAL A 80 4.64 -1.62 4.77
C VAL A 80 3.72 -0.83 5.71
N ILE A 81 2.74 -1.50 6.33
CA ILE A 81 1.85 -0.88 7.32
C ILE A 81 2.63 -0.40 8.54
N LYS A 82 3.60 -1.18 9.02
CA LYS A 82 4.44 -0.76 10.15
C LYS A 82 5.23 0.51 9.82
N GLU A 83 5.86 0.56 8.66
CA GLU A 83 6.59 1.74 8.18
C GLU A 83 5.68 2.97 8.05
N GLY A 84 4.48 2.80 7.50
CA GLY A 84 3.48 3.86 7.42
C GLY A 84 3.08 4.39 8.80
N ASN A 85 2.86 3.50 9.77
CA ASN A 85 2.54 3.90 11.15
C ASN A 85 3.68 4.67 11.84
N GLU A 86 4.94 4.36 11.52
CA GLU A 86 6.10 5.11 12.03
C GLU A 86 6.18 6.50 11.39
N MET A 87 5.89 6.60 10.09
CA MET A 87 5.85 7.88 9.36
C MET A 87 4.77 8.82 9.92
N ILE A 88 3.55 8.32 10.13
CA ILE A 88 2.42 9.12 10.65
C ILE A 88 2.72 9.70 12.05
N LYS A 89 3.50 8.98 12.88
CA LYS A 89 3.91 9.46 14.21
C LYS A 89 4.97 10.55 14.17
N SER A 90 5.68 10.71 13.04
CA SER A 90 6.76 11.68 12.91
C SER A 90 6.27 13.10 12.54
N GLY A 91 5.06 13.22 12.00
CA GLY A 91 4.44 14.50 11.65
C GLY A 91 3.83 15.20 12.87
N SER A 92 4.26 16.43 13.15
CA SER A 92 3.69 17.27 14.22
C SER A 92 2.77 18.37 13.70
N ASP A 93 2.92 18.76 12.43
CA ASP A 93 2.08 19.70 11.72
C ASP A 93 0.95 18.96 10.96
N PRO A 94 -0.30 19.47 10.93
CA PRO A 94 -1.43 18.82 10.24
C PRO A 94 -1.17 18.50 8.76
N ASP A 95 -0.61 19.44 8.00
CA ASP A 95 -0.42 19.27 6.56
C ASP A 95 0.70 18.27 6.28
N VAL A 96 1.77 18.31 7.10
CA VAL A 96 2.86 17.31 7.06
C VAL A 96 2.34 15.93 7.45
N LYS A 97 1.38 15.84 8.37
CA LYS A 97 0.77 14.57 8.78
C LYS A 97 -0.09 13.98 7.67
N ASP A 98 -0.87 14.79 6.95
CA ASP A 98 -1.66 14.33 5.82
C ASP A 98 -0.77 13.92 4.63
N ALA A 99 0.31 14.65 4.36
CA ALA A 99 1.33 14.23 3.39
C ALA A 99 1.98 12.88 3.75
N ALA A 100 2.27 12.65 5.04
CA ALA A 100 2.76 11.38 5.55
C ALA A 100 1.73 10.24 5.39
N LEU A 101 0.45 10.52 5.65
CA LEU A 101 -0.65 9.57 5.44
C LEU A 101 -0.78 9.16 3.97
N ILE A 102 -0.74 10.12 3.05
CA ILE A 102 -0.78 9.85 1.61
C ILE A 102 0.43 9.02 1.19
N THR A 103 1.63 9.41 1.61
CA THR A 103 2.86 8.68 1.29
C THR A 103 2.79 7.22 1.78
N ALA A 104 2.27 7.01 3.00
CA ALA A 104 2.08 5.66 3.53
C ALA A 104 1.05 4.86 2.71
N ALA A 105 -0.07 5.48 2.33
CA ALA A 105 -1.12 4.86 1.55
C ALA A 105 -0.64 4.45 0.15
N GLN A 106 0.03 5.35 -0.58
CA GLN A 106 0.54 5.03 -1.91
C GLN A 106 1.54 3.86 -1.91
N ARG A 107 2.31 3.68 -0.83
CA ARG A 107 3.19 2.51 -0.69
C ARG A 107 2.44 1.21 -0.50
N VAL A 108 1.26 1.25 0.12
CA VAL A 108 0.31 0.12 0.16
C VAL A 108 -0.21 -0.15 -1.25
N GLU A 109 -0.76 0.87 -1.94
CA GLU A 109 -1.31 0.72 -3.30
C GLU A 109 -0.28 0.12 -4.27
N HIS A 110 0.95 0.63 -4.27
CA HIS A 110 2.00 0.13 -5.15
C HIS A 110 2.40 -1.33 -4.87
N TYR A 111 2.32 -1.77 -3.60
CA TYR A 111 2.51 -3.17 -3.25
C TYR A 111 1.40 -4.04 -3.85
N GLU A 112 0.14 -3.60 -3.72
CA GLU A 112 -1.03 -4.30 -4.24
C GLU A 112 -1.07 -4.33 -5.77
N ILE A 113 -0.78 -3.21 -6.44
CA ILE A 113 -0.69 -3.12 -7.90
C ILE A 113 0.33 -4.14 -8.44
N ALA A 114 1.49 -4.27 -7.79
CA ALA A 114 2.50 -5.25 -8.17
C ALA A 114 2.02 -6.71 -7.95
N GLY A 115 1.36 -6.97 -6.81
CA GLY A 115 0.81 -8.28 -6.49
C GLY A 115 -0.31 -8.70 -7.44
N TYR A 116 -1.35 -7.87 -7.59
CA TYR A 116 -2.50 -8.11 -8.46
C TYR A 116 -2.10 -8.22 -9.93
N GLY A 117 -1.19 -7.37 -10.42
CA GLY A 117 -0.66 -7.50 -11.79
C GLY A 117 -0.01 -8.85 -12.05
N SER A 118 0.71 -9.38 -11.04
CA SER A 118 1.35 -10.69 -11.12
C SER A 118 0.32 -11.83 -11.13
N VAL A 119 -0.59 -11.89 -10.15
CA VAL A 119 -1.57 -12.98 -10.05
C VAL A 119 -2.59 -12.96 -11.19
N ARG A 120 -2.97 -11.78 -11.70
CA ARG A 120 -3.81 -11.66 -12.90
C ARG A 120 -3.13 -12.31 -14.10
N THR A 121 -1.84 -12.02 -14.30
CA THR A 121 -1.06 -12.58 -15.40
C THR A 121 -0.93 -14.10 -15.27
N PHE A 122 -0.70 -14.61 -14.06
CA PHE A 122 -0.64 -16.05 -13.82
C PHE A 122 -1.99 -16.73 -14.09
N ALA A 123 -3.10 -16.15 -13.62
CA ALA A 123 -4.45 -16.64 -13.90
C ALA A 123 -4.74 -16.71 -15.41
N GLN A 124 -4.31 -15.70 -16.17
CA GLN A 124 -4.40 -15.69 -17.63
C GLN A 124 -3.64 -16.85 -18.27
N LEU A 125 -2.38 -17.04 -17.89
CA LEU A 125 -1.50 -18.09 -18.44
C LEU A 125 -1.99 -19.50 -18.13
N LEU A 126 -2.63 -19.69 -16.96
CA LEU A 126 -3.18 -20.97 -16.51
C LEU A 126 -4.61 -21.22 -17.02
N GLY A 127 -5.22 -20.25 -17.73
CA GLY A 127 -6.54 -20.39 -18.33
C GLY A 127 -7.72 -20.12 -17.38
N TYR A 128 -7.48 -19.57 -16.19
CA TYR A 128 -8.52 -19.20 -15.22
C TYR A 128 -9.17 -17.86 -15.58
N LYS A 129 -9.99 -17.84 -16.65
CA LYS A 129 -10.57 -16.61 -17.21
C LYS A 129 -11.38 -15.80 -16.19
N GLN A 130 -12.27 -16.45 -15.44
CA GLN A 130 -13.09 -15.76 -14.43
C GLN A 130 -12.23 -15.16 -13.32
N ALA A 131 -11.19 -15.88 -12.87
CA ALA A 131 -10.25 -15.35 -11.89
C ALA A 131 -9.48 -14.14 -12.46
N GLN A 132 -9.01 -14.23 -13.69
CA GLN A 132 -8.32 -13.12 -14.36
C GLN A 132 -9.19 -11.86 -14.44
N GLU A 133 -10.48 -11.98 -14.77
CA GLU A 133 -11.41 -10.85 -14.82
C GLU A 133 -11.61 -10.19 -13.45
N LEU A 134 -11.81 -11.00 -12.39
CA LEU A 134 -11.98 -10.50 -11.03
C LEU A 134 -10.70 -9.82 -10.50
N LEU A 135 -9.54 -10.38 -10.79
CA LEU A 135 -8.24 -9.82 -10.40
C LEU A 135 -7.92 -8.53 -11.17
N GLU A 136 -8.30 -8.44 -12.45
CA GLU A 136 -8.17 -7.20 -13.23
C GLU A 136 -9.07 -6.09 -12.66
N GLN A 137 -10.30 -6.44 -12.27
CA GLN A 137 -11.20 -5.46 -11.64
C GLN A 137 -10.59 -4.86 -10.37
N THR A 138 -10.01 -5.68 -9.50
CA THR A 138 -9.33 -5.15 -8.30
C THR A 138 -8.11 -4.32 -8.70
N LEU A 139 -7.25 -4.82 -9.60
CA LEU A 139 -6.07 -4.09 -10.06
C LEU A 139 -6.42 -2.68 -10.59
N ASP A 140 -7.51 -2.54 -11.32
CA ASP A 140 -7.93 -1.25 -11.86
C ASP A 140 -8.53 -0.33 -10.78
N GLU A 141 -9.16 -0.89 -9.75
CA GLU A 141 -9.61 -0.14 -8.58
C GLU A 141 -8.42 0.38 -7.75
N GLU A 142 -7.34 -0.39 -7.57
CA GLU A 142 -6.13 0.09 -6.85
C GLU A 142 -5.40 1.20 -7.60
N LYS A 143 -5.25 1.05 -8.93
CA LYS A 143 -4.67 2.12 -9.76
C LYS A 143 -5.47 3.42 -9.66
N GLN A 144 -6.80 3.32 -9.62
CA GLN A 144 -7.66 4.49 -9.45
C GLN A 144 -7.51 5.11 -8.06
N THR A 145 -7.37 4.29 -7.01
CA THR A 145 -7.10 4.76 -5.65
C THR A 145 -5.76 5.51 -5.60
N ASP A 146 -4.67 4.93 -6.12
CA ASP A 146 -3.35 5.58 -6.15
C ASP A 146 -3.35 6.89 -6.95
N GLN A 147 -4.04 6.91 -8.10
CA GLN A 147 -4.22 8.14 -8.86
C GLN A 147 -4.97 9.19 -8.03
N LYS A 148 -6.04 8.79 -7.34
CA LYS A 148 -6.81 9.71 -6.50
C LYS A 148 -5.98 10.27 -5.35
N LEU A 149 -5.14 9.44 -4.72
CA LEU A 149 -4.19 9.88 -3.69
C LEU A 149 -3.16 10.87 -4.24
N SER A 150 -2.67 10.64 -5.46
CA SER A 150 -1.76 11.57 -6.15
C SER A 150 -2.40 12.94 -6.38
N GLU A 151 -3.66 12.98 -6.83
CA GLU A 151 -4.41 14.22 -7.03
C GLU A 151 -4.60 14.99 -5.71
N ILE A 152 -4.89 14.30 -4.61
CA ILE A 152 -5.02 14.92 -3.28
C ILE A 152 -3.65 15.46 -2.81
N ALA A 153 -2.57 14.69 -3.04
CA ALA A 153 -1.21 15.10 -2.70
C ALA A 153 -0.78 16.37 -3.41
N GLU A 154 -1.18 16.61 -4.66
CA GLU A 154 -0.85 17.85 -5.37
C GLU A 154 -1.39 19.10 -4.67
N GLY A 155 -2.52 19.00 -3.96
CA GLY A 155 -3.04 20.06 -3.10
C GLY A 155 -2.29 20.16 -1.77
N ILE A 156 -2.27 19.06 -1.01
CA ILE A 156 -1.75 19.04 0.38
C ILE A 156 -0.25 19.34 0.44
N ASN A 157 0.54 18.85 -0.53
CA ASN A 157 1.99 19.05 -0.52
C ASN A 157 2.39 20.51 -0.75
N VAL A 158 1.54 21.32 -1.39
CA VAL A 158 1.78 22.76 -1.55
C VAL A 158 1.69 23.46 -0.19
N GLU A 159 0.67 23.14 0.60
CA GLU A 159 0.50 23.69 1.95
C GLU A 159 1.64 23.24 2.88
N ALA A 160 2.00 21.95 2.84
CA ALA A 160 3.10 21.40 3.64
C ALA A 160 4.48 22.02 3.29
N ALA A 161 4.70 22.41 2.04
CA ALA A 161 5.96 23.01 1.59
C ALA A 161 6.19 24.43 2.13
N HIS A 162 5.19 25.08 2.72
CA HIS A 162 5.34 26.40 3.36
C HIS A 162 5.91 26.34 4.79
N GLY A 163 6.13 25.14 5.36
CA GLY A 163 6.91 24.93 6.57
C GLY A 163 8.42 25.20 6.38
N GLU A 164 9.17 25.48 7.45
CA GLU A 164 10.62 25.74 7.35
C GLU A 164 11.35 24.59 6.62
N ALA A 165 11.94 24.92 5.47
CA ALA A 165 12.69 23.96 4.67
C ALA A 165 13.86 23.39 5.49
N VAL A 166 14.03 22.07 5.46
CA VAL A 166 15.26 21.43 5.94
C VAL A 166 16.39 21.85 5.00
N GLY A 167 17.12 22.90 5.39
CA GLY A 167 18.32 23.34 4.70
C GLY A 167 19.35 22.21 4.60
N PRO A 168 20.27 22.25 3.61
CA PRO A 168 21.28 21.21 3.46
C PRO A 168 22.04 21.08 4.78
N ALA A 169 22.12 19.86 5.31
CA ALA A 169 22.82 19.56 6.54
C ALA A 169 24.21 20.23 6.52
N SER A 170 24.39 21.22 7.39
CA SER A 170 25.65 21.94 7.56
C SER A 170 26.74 20.91 7.86
N THR A 171 27.57 20.62 6.86
CA THR A 171 28.77 19.80 7.02
C THR A 171 29.84 20.63 7.73
N THR A 172 29.71 20.83 9.04
CA THR A 172 30.83 21.26 9.87
C THR A 172 31.84 20.12 9.93
N ARG A 173 32.83 20.14 9.02
CA ARG A 173 34.05 19.32 9.14
C ARG A 173 34.79 19.73 10.42
N PRO A 174 35.19 18.79 11.30
CA PRO A 174 36.10 19.11 12.40
C PRO A 174 37.46 19.50 11.81
N GLY A 175 37.99 20.64 12.25
CA GLY A 175 39.23 21.22 11.76
C GLY A 175 40.42 20.25 11.77
N GLY A 176 41.07 20.13 10.63
CA GLY A 176 42.38 19.50 10.51
C GLY A 176 43.41 20.31 11.29
N LYS A 177 43.97 19.74 12.36
CA LYS A 177 45.18 20.26 12.98
C LYS A 177 46.34 20.07 11.99
N ARG A 178 46.85 21.18 11.47
CA ARG A 178 48.14 21.22 10.77
C ARG A 178 49.23 20.83 11.77
N SER A 179 49.90 19.72 11.49
CA SER A 179 51.20 19.42 12.07
C SER A 179 52.21 20.42 11.51
N VAL A 180 52.89 21.15 12.38
CA VAL A 180 54.07 21.94 12.03
C VAL A 180 55.28 21.17 12.54
N ALA A 181 56.29 21.09 11.67
CA ALA A 181 57.57 20.43 11.86
C ALA A 181 58.30 20.82 13.16
#